data_AF-A0A956PLM4-F1
#
_entry.id   AF-A0A956PLM4-F1
#
_cell.length_a   1.000
_cell.length_b   1.000
_cell.length_c   1.000
_cell.angle_alpha   90.00
_cell.angle_beta   90.00
_cell.angle_gamma   90.00
#
_symmetry.space_group_name_H-M   'P 1'
#
loop_
_entity.id
_entity.type
_entity.pdbx_description
1 polymer ?
#
loop_
_entity_poly.entity_id
_entity_poly.type
_entity_poly.pdbx_seq_one_letter_code
_entity_poly.pdbx_strand_id
1 'polypeptide(L)'
;MIQSIRHNQTLAATSRPKAAAQPEAPKSDCGCPHAAASSDQASISFNSPLSSKAESLLAATSEEAKALEGTLGEYEPGEIILRTKPGTTLSSEAGSIVKDFGAKVLYEFDTPKGIHKSDAGEFLHLKLPAGVSVAEAMAAMAKDERVAFAEPNNTYGLPEVIEGEAPQAQGQAVTNDPKFGELYGMHNTGQTGGTADADIDAPEAWATHTGRNQAAGGTLLAVIDTGIDYNHPDLKDNVWTNPGEIAGDGIDNDGNGVIDDVHGYNAYADNGDPMDGHSHGSHCSGTIAGKGNNEVGVVGVNHDANLMGVKIFSDSGSTSAAAIIRGIQYATKMGARITSNSWGGGRANEGIKSAFEASPALHIMAAG
;
A
#
# COMPACT_ATOMS: atom_id res chain seq x y z
N MET A 1 -12.91 -20.69 3.14
CA MET A 1 -12.36 -21.38 4.34
C MET A 1 -10.85 -21.15 4.40
N ILE A 2 -10.42 -20.04 5.01
CA ILE A 2 -9.02 -19.80 5.38
C ILE A 2 -9.02 -19.76 6.90
N GLN A 3 -8.80 -20.92 7.54
CA GLN A 3 -8.62 -20.94 8.98
C GLN A 3 -7.17 -20.59 9.32
N SER A 4 -7.01 -19.47 10.02
CA SER A 4 -5.83 -19.16 10.83
C SER A 4 -5.69 -20.23 11.92
N ILE A 5 -4.69 -21.13 11.79
CA ILE A 5 -4.35 -22.07 12.87
C ILE A 5 -3.21 -21.49 13.69
N ARG A 6 -3.58 -20.86 14.83
CA ARG A 6 -2.66 -20.65 15.95
C ARG A 6 -2.29 -22.03 16.53
N HIS A 7 -1.03 -22.44 16.39
CA HIS A 7 -0.53 -23.63 17.06
C HIS A 7 -0.26 -23.34 18.54
N ASN A 8 -1.11 -23.88 19.41
CA ASN A 8 -0.86 -23.98 20.85
C ASN A 8 -0.37 -25.41 21.12
N GLN A 9 0.94 -25.60 21.29
CA GLN A 9 1.52 -26.91 21.60
C GLN A 9 1.36 -27.21 23.10
N THR A 10 0.49 -28.15 23.43
CA THR A 10 0.43 -28.79 24.76
C THR A 10 1.39 -29.99 24.76
N LEU A 11 2.59 -29.82 25.34
CA LEU A 11 3.51 -30.93 25.58
C LEU A 11 3.24 -31.59 26.93
N ALA A 12 3.05 -32.90 26.90
CA ALA A 12 2.83 -33.77 28.03
C ALA A 12 4.04 -33.80 28.99
N ALA A 13 3.76 -33.70 30.28
CA ALA A 13 4.73 -33.80 31.35
C ALA A 13 5.25 -35.25 31.50
N THR A 14 6.57 -35.42 31.40
CA THR A 14 7.27 -36.57 31.99
C THR A 14 8.49 -36.11 32.79
N SER A 15 8.82 -36.91 33.80
CA SER A 15 9.52 -36.60 35.05
C SER A 15 11.03 -36.29 34.96
N ARG A 16 11.49 -35.34 35.80
CA ARG A 16 12.90 -35.07 36.13
C ARG A 16 13.58 -36.22 36.89
N PRO A 17 14.93 -36.25 36.86
CA PRO A 17 15.69 -36.26 38.11
C PRO A 17 16.74 -35.13 38.23
N LYS A 18 17.06 -34.82 39.50
CA LYS A 18 17.94 -33.75 40.02
C LYS A 18 19.43 -34.07 39.88
N ALA A 19 20.25 -33.05 39.63
CA ALA A 19 21.62 -32.79 40.16
C ALA A 19 22.19 -31.56 39.42
N ALA A 20 23.04 -30.67 39.92
CA ALA A 20 23.56 -30.28 41.22
C ALA A 20 24.06 -28.81 41.07
N ALA A 21 24.06 -28.03 42.15
CA ALA A 21 24.45 -26.62 42.14
C ALA A 21 25.95 -26.41 42.48
N GLN A 22 26.65 -25.58 41.71
CA GLN A 22 27.95 -24.93 42.04
C GLN A 22 28.12 -23.62 41.19
N PRO A 23 28.99 -22.66 41.59
CA PRO A 23 28.65 -21.23 41.67
C PRO A 23 29.16 -20.32 40.52
N GLU A 24 28.79 -19.04 40.64
CA GLU A 24 28.76 -17.89 39.71
C GLU A 24 30.04 -17.49 38.94
N ALA A 25 29.84 -16.85 37.78
CA ALA A 25 30.67 -15.75 37.27
C ALA A 25 29.80 -14.78 36.42
N PRO A 26 30.04 -13.45 36.46
CA PRO A 26 29.13 -12.46 35.91
C PRO A 26 29.24 -12.38 34.39
N LYS A 27 28.11 -12.49 33.68
CA LYS A 27 28.02 -12.19 32.25
C LYS A 27 27.35 -10.83 32.08
N SER A 28 28.04 -9.92 31.41
CA SER A 28 27.54 -8.66 30.89
C SER A 28 26.39 -8.92 29.92
N ASP A 29 25.19 -8.48 30.31
CA ASP A 29 24.00 -8.52 29.48
C ASP A 29 24.00 -7.30 28.56
N CYS A 30 24.46 -7.50 27.33
CA CYS A 30 24.15 -6.63 26.20
C CYS A 30 22.99 -7.30 25.44
N GLY A 31 21.76 -7.00 25.86
CA GLY A 31 20.54 -7.50 25.25
C GLY A 31 19.53 -6.38 25.10
N CYS A 32 19.36 -5.90 23.87
CA CYS A 32 18.36 -4.92 23.47
C CYS A 32 16.95 -5.39 23.86
N PRO A 33 16.13 -4.55 24.53
CA PRO A 33 14.73 -4.88 24.72
C PRO A 33 13.99 -4.81 23.39
N HIS A 34 13.29 -5.89 23.05
CA HIS A 34 12.22 -5.90 22.06
C HIS A 34 11.18 -4.86 22.48
N ALA A 35 11.13 -3.75 21.75
CA ALA A 35 10.04 -2.79 21.89
C ALA A 35 8.85 -3.34 21.11
N ALA A 36 7.86 -3.86 21.84
CA ALA A 36 6.50 -3.84 21.37
C ALA A 36 6.13 -2.37 21.08
N ALA A 37 5.73 -2.05 19.86
CA ALA A 37 5.22 -0.73 19.52
C ALA A 37 3.87 -0.53 20.24
N SER A 38 3.94 0.00 21.46
CA SER A 38 2.78 0.61 22.11
C SER A 38 2.46 1.92 21.41
N SER A 39 1.17 2.15 21.17
CA SER A 39 0.57 3.33 20.54
C SER A 39 0.68 4.63 21.35
N ASP A 40 1.84 4.93 21.91
CA ASP A 40 2.15 6.18 22.60
C ASP A 40 3.30 6.89 21.88
N GLN A 41 3.03 7.37 20.66
CA GLN A 41 3.76 8.55 20.20
C GLN A 41 3.05 9.77 20.78
N ALA A 42 3.55 10.23 21.93
CA ALA A 42 3.31 11.59 22.35
C ALA A 42 3.65 12.51 21.18
N SER A 43 2.64 13.21 20.65
CA SER A 43 2.81 14.21 19.61
C SER A 43 3.75 15.30 20.12
N ILE A 44 5.04 15.19 19.77
CA ILE A 44 5.99 16.27 19.99
C ILE A 44 5.47 17.43 19.15
N SER A 45 4.85 18.41 19.80
CA SER A 45 4.37 19.61 19.13
C SER A 45 5.57 20.36 18.55
N PHE A 46 5.67 20.34 17.23
CA PHE A 46 6.66 21.14 16.51
C PHE A 46 6.16 22.58 16.50
N ASN A 47 6.92 23.50 17.09
CA ASN A 47 6.52 24.89 17.25
C ASN A 47 7.50 25.80 16.50
N SER A 48 7.55 25.66 15.18
CA SER A 48 8.32 26.56 14.32
C SER A 48 7.54 27.84 14.04
N PRO A 49 8.22 29.00 14.05
CA PRO A 49 7.56 30.27 13.81
C PRO A 49 7.03 30.36 12.38
N LEU A 50 5.85 30.96 12.24
CA LEU A 50 5.29 31.35 10.95
C LEU A 50 6.01 32.62 10.44
N SER A 51 6.08 32.76 9.12
CA SER A 51 6.44 34.04 8.51
C SER A 51 5.28 35.04 8.63
N SER A 52 5.60 36.34 8.59
CA SER A 52 4.58 37.39 8.56
C SER A 52 3.63 37.28 7.35
N LYS A 53 4.12 36.75 6.22
CA LYS A 53 3.29 36.46 5.05
C LYS A 53 2.26 35.38 5.37
N ALA A 54 2.68 34.26 5.98
CA ALA A 54 1.76 33.18 6.34
C ALA A 54 0.75 33.61 7.40
N GLU A 55 1.19 34.34 8.43
CA GLU A 55 0.29 34.92 9.44
C GLU A 55 -0.78 35.83 8.80
N SER A 56 -0.37 36.68 7.86
CA SER A 56 -1.31 37.54 7.14
C SER A 56 -2.30 36.76 6.28
N LEU A 57 -1.87 35.67 5.62
CA LEU A 57 -2.74 34.83 4.82
C LEU A 57 -3.75 34.09 5.71
N LEU A 58 -3.29 33.47 6.80
CA LEU A 58 -4.14 32.77 7.77
C LEU A 58 -5.22 33.69 8.33
N ALA A 59 -4.86 34.91 8.71
CA ALA A 59 -5.83 35.90 9.18
C ALA A 59 -6.85 36.28 8.09
N ALA A 60 -6.38 36.50 6.86
CA ALA A 60 -7.21 36.92 5.73
C ALA A 60 -8.19 35.82 5.25
N THR A 61 -7.87 34.53 5.46
CA THR A 61 -8.67 33.40 4.97
C THR A 61 -9.43 32.66 6.06
N SER A 62 -9.62 33.28 7.23
CA SER A 62 -10.26 32.66 8.39
C SER A 62 -11.71 32.22 8.14
N GLU A 63 -12.47 32.94 7.32
CA GLU A 63 -13.85 32.54 6.96
C GLU A 63 -13.85 31.40 5.94
N GLU A 64 -12.95 31.41 4.95
CA GLU A 64 -12.78 30.25 4.06
C GLU A 64 -12.33 29.01 4.81
N ALA A 65 -11.45 29.13 5.82
CA ALA A 65 -11.04 28.02 6.66
C ALA A 65 -12.23 27.39 7.39
N LYS A 66 -13.08 28.20 8.03
CA LYS A 66 -14.32 27.72 8.67
C LYS A 66 -15.27 27.06 7.69
N ALA A 67 -15.35 27.55 6.45
CA ALA A 67 -16.19 26.93 5.42
C ALA A 67 -15.66 25.57 4.94
N LEU A 68 -14.35 25.34 5.07
CA LEU A 68 -13.73 24.04 4.79
C LEU A 68 -13.95 23.04 5.94
N GLU A 69 -14.10 23.50 7.18
CA GLU A 69 -14.37 22.65 8.33
C GLU A 69 -15.61 21.76 8.08
N GLY A 70 -15.43 20.44 8.16
CA GLY A 70 -16.48 19.45 7.88
C GLY A 70 -16.56 18.96 6.42
N THR A 71 -15.83 19.57 5.49
CA THR A 71 -15.74 19.11 4.08
C THR A 71 -14.51 18.23 3.79
N LEU A 72 -13.60 18.14 4.77
CA LEU A 72 -12.28 17.53 4.61
C LEU A 72 -12.28 15.99 4.69
N GLY A 73 -13.40 15.37 5.07
CA GLY A 73 -13.44 13.94 5.37
C GLY A 73 -12.60 13.57 6.59
N GLU A 74 -12.28 12.29 6.75
CA GLU A 74 -11.29 11.81 7.73
C GLU A 74 -9.87 12.06 7.19
N TYR A 75 -8.95 12.48 8.05
CA TYR A 75 -7.57 12.81 7.68
C TYR A 75 -6.62 12.79 8.89
N GLU A 76 -5.31 12.70 8.62
CA GLU A 76 -4.27 12.78 9.64
C GLU A 76 -4.12 14.21 10.18
N PRO A 77 -4.29 14.44 11.50
CA PRO A 77 -4.23 15.78 12.07
C PRO A 77 -2.89 16.49 11.80
N GLY A 78 -2.99 17.72 11.30
CA GLY A 78 -1.84 18.58 11.02
C GLY A 78 -1.01 18.15 9.81
N GLU A 79 -1.51 17.25 8.95
CA GLU A 79 -0.80 16.80 7.76
C GLU A 79 -1.47 17.23 6.47
N ILE A 80 -0.64 17.73 5.54
CA ILE A 80 -1.10 18.25 4.26
C ILE A 80 -0.24 17.70 3.13
N ILE A 81 -0.90 17.42 2.01
CA ILE A 81 -0.32 17.04 0.73
C ILE A 81 -0.32 18.30 -0.14
N LEU A 82 0.86 18.74 -0.55
CA LEU A 82 1.07 20.01 -1.24
C LEU A 82 1.76 19.78 -2.56
N ARG A 83 1.28 20.41 -3.63
CA ARG A 83 2.07 20.58 -4.85
C ARG A 83 2.32 22.06 -5.12
N THR A 84 3.56 22.42 -5.40
CA THR A 84 3.91 23.77 -5.87
C THR A 84 3.69 23.90 -7.38
N LYS A 85 3.59 25.13 -7.88
CA LYS A 85 3.52 25.39 -9.32
C LYS A 85 4.88 25.14 -10.00
N PRO A 86 4.90 24.90 -11.32
CA PRO A 86 6.15 24.91 -12.08
C PRO A 86 6.92 26.21 -11.87
N GLY A 87 8.25 26.11 -11.77
CA GLY A 87 9.18 27.21 -11.52
C GLY A 87 9.31 27.62 -10.06
N THR A 88 8.55 27.03 -9.13
CA THR A 88 8.64 27.32 -7.69
C THR A 88 9.20 26.12 -6.94
N THR A 89 10.54 26.02 -6.90
CA THR A 89 11.27 25.01 -6.10
C THR A 89 11.71 25.67 -4.81
N LEU A 90 11.19 25.22 -3.66
CA LEU A 90 11.26 26.04 -2.46
C LEU A 90 11.58 25.26 -1.17
N SER A 91 11.28 23.97 -1.06
CA SER A 91 11.36 23.18 0.17
C SER A 91 12.62 23.43 1.03
N SER A 92 13.78 23.63 0.39
CA SER A 92 15.08 23.88 1.06
C SER A 92 15.50 25.36 1.17
N GLU A 93 14.91 26.27 0.40
CA GLU A 93 15.37 27.67 0.27
C GLU A 93 14.75 28.63 1.30
N ALA A 94 15.33 29.81 1.47
CA ALA A 94 14.74 30.88 2.29
C ALA A 94 13.53 31.50 1.58
N GLY A 95 12.43 31.75 2.30
CA GLY A 95 11.19 32.25 1.69
C GLY A 95 10.38 31.18 0.96
N SER A 96 10.50 29.92 1.40
CA SER A 96 9.74 28.81 0.88
C SER A 96 8.36 28.68 1.51
N ILE A 97 7.41 28.06 0.81
CA ILE A 97 6.10 27.78 1.40
C ILE A 97 6.22 26.91 2.67
N VAL A 98 7.17 25.96 2.68
CA VAL A 98 7.47 25.11 3.84
C VAL A 98 7.94 25.95 5.03
N LYS A 99 8.92 26.85 4.84
CA LYS A 99 9.43 27.71 5.93
C LYS A 99 8.43 28.79 6.32
N ASP A 100 7.69 29.34 5.36
CA ASP A 100 6.70 30.39 5.61
C ASP A 100 5.60 29.90 6.55
N PHE A 101 5.16 28.65 6.37
CA PHE A 101 4.17 28.00 7.23
C PHE A 101 4.78 27.24 8.42
N GLY A 102 6.08 27.39 8.68
CA GLY A 102 6.76 26.69 9.77
C GLY A 102 6.57 25.17 9.70
N ALA A 103 6.39 24.61 8.50
CA ALA A 103 6.08 23.20 8.29
C ALA A 103 7.36 22.36 8.21
N LYS A 104 7.22 21.06 8.46
CA LYS A 104 8.28 20.06 8.28
C LYS A 104 7.92 19.16 7.10
N VAL A 105 8.86 18.92 6.19
CA VAL A 105 8.70 17.89 5.15
C VAL A 105 8.78 16.51 5.80
N LEU A 106 7.74 15.71 5.64
CA LEU A 106 7.69 14.30 6.05
C LEU A 106 8.13 13.40 4.90
N TYR A 107 7.69 13.71 3.68
CA TYR A 107 8.04 12.97 2.47
C TYR A 107 8.05 13.90 1.26
N GLU A 108 8.94 13.61 0.30
CA GLU A 108 8.93 14.23 -1.03
C GLU A 108 8.53 13.18 -2.05
N PHE A 109 7.38 13.38 -2.70
CA PHE A 109 6.85 12.48 -3.71
C PHE A 109 7.66 12.58 -5.01
N ASP A 110 7.68 11.48 -5.76
CA ASP A 110 8.46 11.39 -6.99
C ASP A 110 8.00 12.40 -8.04
N THR A 111 8.95 12.96 -8.77
CA THR A 111 8.67 13.69 -10.01
C THR A 111 8.54 12.68 -11.16
N PRO A 112 7.50 12.77 -12.02
CA PRO A 112 7.35 11.84 -13.14
C PRO A 112 8.61 11.76 -14.02
N LYS A 113 8.95 10.54 -14.45
CA LYS A 113 10.16 10.28 -15.24
C LYS A 113 10.19 11.13 -16.51
N GLY A 114 11.30 11.82 -16.74
CA GLY A 114 11.50 12.67 -17.92
C GLY A 114 10.97 14.10 -17.77
N ILE A 115 10.41 14.47 -16.61
CA ILE A 115 10.03 15.84 -16.26
C ILE A 115 11.01 16.35 -15.19
N HIS A 116 11.57 17.54 -15.37
CA HIS A 116 12.38 18.15 -14.32
C HIS A 116 11.47 18.65 -13.19
N LYS A 117 11.95 18.56 -11.93
CA LYS A 117 11.23 19.06 -10.74
C LYS A 117 10.84 20.55 -10.88
N SER A 118 11.64 21.35 -11.58
CA SER A 118 11.30 22.73 -11.94
C SER A 118 10.04 22.84 -12.81
N ASP A 119 9.75 21.85 -13.64
CA ASP A 119 8.64 21.89 -14.60
C ASP A 119 7.38 21.24 -14.03
N ALA A 120 7.52 20.38 -13.03
CA ALA A 120 6.43 19.67 -12.36
C ALA A 120 5.95 20.36 -11.07
N GLY A 121 6.77 21.23 -10.48
CA GLY A 121 6.64 21.67 -9.09
C GLY A 121 7.04 20.58 -8.10
N GLU A 122 7.30 20.97 -6.85
CA GLU A 122 7.56 20.04 -5.76
C GLU A 122 6.27 19.42 -5.27
N PHE A 123 6.27 18.11 -5.02
CA PHE A 123 5.12 17.39 -4.48
C PHE A 123 5.50 16.83 -3.11
N LEU A 124 4.86 17.33 -2.06
CA LEU A 124 5.34 17.19 -0.69
C LEU A 124 4.23 16.70 0.25
N HIS A 125 4.60 15.87 1.21
CA HIS A 125 3.82 15.58 2.41
C HIS A 125 4.43 16.35 3.58
N LEU A 126 3.64 17.22 4.20
CA LEU A 126 4.10 18.17 5.20
C LEU A 126 3.39 17.96 6.54
N LYS A 127 4.12 18.14 7.65
CA LYS A 127 3.57 18.33 9.00
C LYS A 127 3.52 19.81 9.33
N LEU A 128 2.34 20.30 9.69
CA LEU A 128 2.11 21.66 10.14
C LEU A 128 2.58 21.85 11.59
N PRO A 129 3.00 23.08 11.97
CA PRO A 129 3.31 23.39 13.35
C PRO A 129 2.05 23.37 14.23
N ALA A 130 2.25 23.20 15.53
CA ALA A 130 1.15 23.23 16.49
C ALA A 130 0.37 24.55 16.43
N GLY A 131 -0.95 24.48 16.48
CA GLY A 131 -1.83 25.65 16.45
C GLY A 131 -2.23 26.12 15.05
N VAL A 132 -1.74 25.47 13.98
CA VAL A 132 -2.26 25.66 12.61
C VAL A 132 -3.07 24.43 12.23
N SER A 133 -4.38 24.59 12.04
CA SER A 133 -5.23 23.51 11.56
C SER A 133 -5.04 23.25 10.07
N VAL A 134 -5.43 22.06 9.62
CA VAL A 134 -5.38 21.68 8.20
C VAL A 134 -6.27 22.60 7.36
N ALA A 135 -7.47 22.93 7.85
CA ALA A 135 -8.39 23.83 7.17
C ALA A 135 -7.81 25.24 6.99
N GLU A 136 -7.19 25.80 8.04
CA GLU A 136 -6.52 27.10 7.97
C GLU A 136 -5.35 27.10 6.99
N ALA A 137 -4.49 26.08 7.07
CA ALA A 137 -3.36 25.94 6.15
C ALA A 137 -3.83 25.82 4.70
N MET A 138 -4.83 24.98 4.41
CA MET A 138 -5.39 24.83 3.06
C MET A 138 -5.96 26.14 2.54
N ALA A 139 -6.77 26.84 3.34
CA ALA A 139 -7.38 28.11 2.95
C ALA A 139 -6.31 29.16 2.63
N ALA A 140 -5.28 29.28 3.47
CA ALA A 140 -4.18 30.22 3.29
C ALA A 140 -3.29 29.84 2.09
N MET A 141 -2.90 28.58 1.96
CA MET A 141 -2.06 28.07 0.87
C MET A 141 -2.76 28.19 -0.49
N ALA A 142 -4.09 28.06 -0.55
CA ALA A 142 -4.86 28.27 -1.78
C ALA A 142 -4.79 29.71 -2.31
N LYS A 143 -4.46 30.70 -1.47
CA LYS A 143 -4.22 32.10 -1.88
C LYS A 143 -2.75 32.37 -2.18
N ASP A 144 -1.84 31.44 -1.89
CA ASP A 144 -0.43 31.61 -2.18
C ASP A 144 -0.15 31.29 -3.65
N GLU A 145 0.38 32.27 -4.39
CA GLU A 145 0.63 32.15 -5.82
C GLU A 145 1.58 31.01 -6.21
N ARG A 146 2.38 30.51 -5.26
CA ARG A 146 3.36 29.43 -5.48
C ARG A 146 2.74 28.04 -5.40
N VAL A 147 1.54 27.91 -4.85
CA VAL A 147 0.87 26.63 -4.58
C VAL A 147 -0.05 26.27 -5.74
N ALA A 148 0.09 25.05 -6.26
CA ALA A 148 -0.81 24.49 -7.26
C ALA A 148 -2.06 23.88 -6.61
N PHE A 149 -1.85 23.07 -5.56
CA PHE A 149 -2.92 22.59 -4.69
C PHE A 149 -2.37 22.25 -3.30
N ALA A 150 -3.27 22.23 -2.32
CA ALA A 150 -3.01 21.79 -0.96
C ALA A 150 -4.24 20.99 -0.48
N GLU A 151 -4.03 19.75 -0.04
CA GLU A 151 -5.08 18.79 0.31
C GLU A 151 -4.77 18.13 1.65
N PRO A 152 -5.76 17.72 2.45
CA PRO A 152 -5.50 16.97 3.67
C PRO A 152 -4.87 15.62 3.34
N ASN A 153 -4.04 15.07 4.24
CA ASN A 153 -3.63 13.67 4.18
C ASN A 153 -4.82 12.78 4.60
N ASN A 154 -5.78 12.59 3.69
CA ASN A 154 -7.02 11.85 3.95
C ASN A 154 -6.74 10.41 4.39
N THR A 155 -7.56 9.88 5.30
CA THR A 155 -7.49 8.47 5.72
C THR A 155 -8.64 7.66 5.10
N TYR A 156 -8.36 6.39 4.83
CA TYR A 156 -9.29 5.46 4.19
C TYR A 156 -9.19 4.11 4.90
N GLY A 157 -10.24 3.29 4.77
CA GLY A 157 -10.27 1.97 5.39
C GLY A 157 -10.98 0.95 4.50
N LEU A 158 -10.54 -0.30 4.59
CA LEU A 158 -11.27 -1.41 3.98
C LEU A 158 -12.53 -1.73 4.78
N PRO A 159 -13.63 -2.12 4.12
CA PRO A 159 -14.79 -2.66 4.82
C PRO A 159 -14.44 -3.98 5.53
N GLU A 160 -15.17 -4.30 6.59
CA GLU A 160 -15.00 -5.57 7.30
C GLU A 160 -15.23 -6.76 6.35
N VAL A 161 -14.28 -7.69 6.32
CA VAL A 161 -14.37 -8.89 5.49
C VAL A 161 -15.40 -9.84 6.09
N ILE A 162 -16.52 -10.06 5.40
CA ILE A 162 -17.47 -11.12 5.77
C ILE A 162 -16.92 -12.44 5.21
N GLU A 163 -16.37 -13.29 6.07
CA GLU A 163 -15.99 -14.65 5.68
C GLU A 163 -17.24 -15.46 5.31
N GLY A 164 -17.36 -15.83 4.04
CA GLY A 164 -18.35 -16.79 3.56
C GLY A 164 -17.82 -18.22 3.58
N GLU A 165 -18.67 -19.18 3.96
CA GLU A 165 -18.39 -20.60 3.71
C GLU A 165 -18.54 -20.90 2.22
N ALA A 166 -17.51 -21.50 1.62
CA ALA A 166 -17.54 -21.91 0.22
C ALA A 166 -18.34 -23.24 0.11
N PRO A 167 -19.37 -23.31 -0.76
CA PRO A 167 -20.09 -24.55 -1.00
C PRO A 167 -19.20 -25.59 -1.70
N GLN A 168 -19.39 -26.86 -1.36
CA GLN A 168 -18.70 -27.98 -2.00
C GLN A 168 -19.24 -28.20 -3.42
N ALA A 169 -18.36 -28.19 -4.41
CA ALA A 169 -18.72 -28.31 -5.82
C ALA A 169 -18.27 -29.65 -6.44
N GLN A 170 -19.02 -30.13 -7.44
CA GLN A 170 -18.75 -31.36 -8.20
C GLN A 170 -18.73 -31.01 -9.71
N GLY A 171 -17.56 -31.06 -10.34
CA GLY A 171 -17.38 -30.75 -11.77
C GLY A 171 -16.13 -31.45 -12.35
N GLN A 172 -16.09 -31.65 -13.67
CA GLN A 172 -14.90 -32.19 -14.34
C GLN A 172 -13.79 -31.14 -14.36
N ALA A 173 -12.60 -31.52 -13.90
CA ALA A 173 -11.52 -30.58 -13.65
C ALA A 173 -10.81 -30.20 -14.97
N VAL A 174 -10.90 -28.92 -15.34
CA VAL A 174 -10.13 -28.30 -16.44
C VAL A 174 -8.67 -28.09 -16.03
N THR A 175 -8.44 -27.96 -14.72
CA THR A 175 -7.12 -27.89 -14.08
C THR A 175 -6.99 -28.99 -13.03
N ASN A 176 -5.79 -29.24 -12.49
CA ASN A 176 -5.60 -30.19 -11.38
C ASN A 176 -5.73 -29.54 -9.98
N ASP A 177 -6.18 -28.29 -9.92
CA ASP A 177 -6.25 -27.51 -8.68
C ASP A 177 -7.46 -27.95 -7.83
N PRO A 178 -7.26 -28.39 -6.56
CA PRO A 178 -8.29 -29.11 -5.80
C PRO A 178 -9.59 -28.32 -5.56
N LYS A 179 -9.54 -26.99 -5.55
CA LYS A 179 -10.71 -26.13 -5.32
C LYS A 179 -11.28 -25.51 -6.59
N PHE A 180 -10.83 -25.92 -7.78
CA PHE A 180 -11.34 -25.36 -9.05
C PHE A 180 -12.87 -25.44 -9.17
N GLY A 181 -13.48 -26.53 -8.69
CA GLY A 181 -14.94 -26.67 -8.70
C GLY A 181 -15.68 -25.54 -7.97
N GLU A 182 -15.06 -24.93 -6.94
CA GLU A 182 -15.67 -23.85 -6.15
C GLU A 182 -15.67 -22.49 -6.88
N LEU A 183 -14.86 -22.35 -7.94
CA LEU A 183 -14.59 -21.09 -8.63
C LEU A 183 -15.66 -20.78 -9.69
N TYR A 184 -16.92 -20.60 -9.26
CA TYR A 184 -18.03 -20.29 -10.16
C TYR A 184 -17.79 -19.04 -11.03
N GLY A 185 -17.00 -18.06 -10.55
CA GLY A 185 -16.65 -16.89 -11.37
C GLY A 185 -15.73 -17.22 -12.55
N MET A 186 -14.97 -18.32 -12.48
CA MET A 186 -14.10 -18.79 -13.55
C MET A 186 -14.83 -19.74 -14.51
N HIS A 187 -15.63 -20.65 -13.95
CA HIS A 187 -16.40 -21.63 -14.70
C HIS A 187 -17.64 -22.05 -13.90
N ASN A 188 -18.82 -21.79 -14.44
CA ASN A 188 -20.10 -21.98 -13.77
C ASN A 188 -20.95 -23.02 -14.50
N THR A 189 -21.00 -24.22 -13.93
CA THR A 189 -21.89 -25.29 -14.39
C THR A 189 -23.18 -25.37 -13.56
N GLY A 190 -23.49 -24.32 -12.77
CA GLY A 190 -24.56 -24.32 -11.77
C GLY A 190 -24.17 -24.98 -10.44
N GLN A 191 -22.89 -25.26 -10.22
CA GLN A 191 -22.37 -26.03 -9.09
C GLN A 191 -22.51 -25.34 -7.72
N THR A 192 -22.76 -24.04 -7.72
CA THR A 192 -23.03 -23.23 -6.51
C THR A 192 -24.49 -22.77 -6.42
N GLY A 193 -25.39 -23.32 -7.25
CA GLY A 193 -26.81 -22.95 -7.29
C GLY A 193 -27.13 -21.70 -8.13
N GLY A 194 -26.15 -21.16 -8.86
CA GLY A 194 -26.32 -20.07 -9.82
C GLY A 194 -26.83 -20.52 -11.19
N THR A 195 -26.96 -19.57 -12.12
CA THR A 195 -27.23 -19.84 -13.54
C THR A 195 -25.95 -20.34 -14.20
N ALA A 196 -25.99 -21.52 -14.81
CA ALA A 196 -24.88 -22.02 -15.60
C ALA A 196 -24.51 -21.03 -16.72
N ASP A 197 -23.23 -20.95 -17.09
CA ASP A 197 -22.68 -20.03 -18.10
C ASP A 197 -22.63 -18.55 -17.66
N ALA A 198 -23.07 -18.24 -16.43
CA ALA A 198 -22.86 -16.93 -15.83
C ALA A 198 -21.47 -16.87 -15.18
N ASP A 199 -20.43 -16.82 -16.03
CA ASP A 199 -19.02 -16.73 -15.66
C ASP A 199 -18.20 -15.94 -16.70
N ILE A 200 -16.87 -16.09 -16.72
CA ILE A 200 -15.96 -15.33 -17.61
C ILE A 200 -15.36 -16.19 -18.74
N ASP A 201 -15.83 -17.42 -18.93
CA ASP A 201 -15.30 -18.39 -19.88
C ASP A 201 -13.78 -18.65 -19.71
N ALA A 202 -13.31 -18.78 -18.46
CA ALA A 202 -11.88 -18.90 -18.18
C ALA A 202 -11.25 -20.17 -18.80
N PRO A 203 -11.86 -21.38 -18.71
CA PRO A 203 -11.38 -22.58 -19.41
C PRO A 203 -11.17 -22.40 -20.91
N GLU A 204 -12.11 -21.73 -21.57
CA GLU A 204 -12.10 -21.46 -23.01
C GLU A 204 -10.95 -20.50 -23.34
N ALA A 205 -10.75 -19.46 -22.52
CA ALA A 205 -9.64 -18.53 -22.66
C ALA A 205 -8.28 -19.23 -22.46
N TRP A 206 -8.16 -20.12 -21.47
CA TRP A 206 -6.94 -20.87 -21.17
C TRP A 206 -6.49 -21.81 -22.29
N ALA A 207 -7.43 -22.28 -23.13
CA ALA A 207 -7.09 -23.02 -24.35
C ALA A 207 -6.29 -22.16 -25.36
N THR A 208 -6.34 -20.83 -25.23
CA THR A 208 -5.55 -19.89 -26.05
C THR A 208 -4.29 -19.42 -25.32
N HIS A 209 -4.41 -19.01 -24.05
CA HIS A 209 -3.30 -18.54 -23.23
C HIS A 209 -3.66 -18.58 -21.73
N THR A 210 -2.73 -19.03 -20.90
CA THR A 210 -2.85 -19.06 -19.43
C THR A 210 -2.02 -17.98 -18.69
N GLY A 211 -1.58 -16.94 -19.40
CA GLY A 211 -0.67 -15.92 -18.87
C GLY A 211 0.82 -16.28 -18.97
N ARG A 212 1.68 -15.33 -18.58
CA ARG A 212 3.15 -15.47 -18.60
C ARG A 212 3.72 -14.95 -17.31
N ASN A 213 4.65 -15.71 -16.74
CA ASN A 213 5.43 -15.28 -15.59
C ASN A 213 6.57 -14.36 -15.99
N GLN A 214 7.31 -13.85 -15.00
CA GLN A 214 8.44 -12.95 -15.21
C GLN A 214 9.48 -13.53 -16.19
N ALA A 215 9.87 -14.80 -16.04
CA ALA A 215 10.87 -15.45 -16.88
C ALA A 215 10.42 -15.57 -18.35
N ALA A 216 9.12 -15.67 -18.59
CA ALA A 216 8.51 -15.69 -19.92
C ALA A 216 8.18 -14.28 -20.47
N GLY A 217 8.66 -13.22 -19.81
CA GLY A 217 8.40 -11.82 -20.21
C GLY A 217 6.94 -11.40 -19.98
N GLY A 218 6.36 -11.88 -18.88
CA GLY A 218 5.04 -11.49 -18.40
C GLY A 218 4.96 -10.01 -18.06
N THR A 219 3.83 -9.40 -18.37
CA THR A 219 3.54 -8.01 -18.03
C THR A 219 3.51 -7.83 -16.51
N LEU A 220 4.28 -6.87 -16.00
CA LEU A 220 4.27 -6.54 -14.57
C LEU A 220 2.92 -5.93 -14.16
N LEU A 221 2.24 -6.58 -13.21
CA LEU A 221 0.97 -6.15 -12.64
C LEU A 221 1.18 -5.82 -11.17
N ALA A 222 0.82 -4.61 -10.75
CA ALA A 222 0.89 -4.20 -9.35
C ALA A 222 -0.45 -4.46 -8.64
N VAL A 223 -0.41 -5.16 -7.51
CA VAL A 223 -1.55 -5.26 -6.59
C VAL A 223 -1.35 -4.19 -5.52
N ILE A 224 -2.06 -3.07 -5.67
CA ILE A 224 -1.98 -1.94 -4.74
C ILE A 224 -3.06 -2.17 -3.67
N ASP A 225 -2.68 -2.78 -2.54
CA ASP A 225 -3.63 -3.31 -1.56
C ASP A 225 -2.99 -3.49 -0.15
N THR A 226 -3.40 -4.47 0.65
CA THR A 226 -2.83 -4.77 1.98
C THR A 226 -1.50 -5.52 1.94
N GLY A 227 -0.98 -5.81 0.75
CA GLY A 227 0.22 -6.59 0.50
C GLY A 227 -0.06 -7.89 -0.24
N ILE A 228 0.96 -8.73 -0.39
CA ILE A 228 0.85 -10.09 -0.90
C ILE A 228 1.63 -11.01 0.04
N ASP A 229 1.02 -12.12 0.47
CA ASP A 229 1.77 -13.22 1.05
C ASP A 229 2.58 -13.91 -0.06
N TYR A 230 3.78 -13.39 -0.30
CA TYR A 230 4.70 -13.89 -1.30
C TYR A 230 5.30 -15.27 -0.97
N ASN A 231 5.02 -15.81 0.22
CA ASN A 231 5.37 -17.18 0.60
C ASN A 231 4.22 -18.18 0.38
N HIS A 232 3.01 -17.69 0.05
CA HIS A 232 1.85 -18.56 -0.12
C HIS A 232 2.13 -19.60 -1.23
N PRO A 233 1.91 -20.91 -0.96
CA PRO A 233 2.31 -21.98 -1.88
C PRO A 233 1.62 -21.87 -3.25
N ASP A 234 0.46 -21.23 -3.30
CA ASP A 234 -0.34 -21.02 -4.49
C ASP A 234 -0.10 -19.67 -5.20
N LEU A 235 0.78 -18.82 -4.67
CA LEU A 235 1.08 -17.49 -5.24
C LEU A 235 2.56 -17.28 -5.55
N LYS A 236 3.46 -17.81 -4.71
CA LYS A 236 4.90 -17.51 -4.75
C LYS A 236 5.55 -17.63 -6.14
N ASP A 237 5.09 -18.55 -6.98
CA ASP A 237 5.65 -18.77 -8.32
C ASP A 237 5.21 -17.70 -9.35
N ASN A 238 4.17 -16.91 -9.01
CA ASN A 238 3.64 -15.80 -9.80
C ASN A 238 4.02 -14.42 -9.22
N VAL A 239 4.70 -14.39 -8.07
CA VAL A 239 5.17 -13.13 -7.47
C VAL A 239 6.45 -12.68 -8.17
N TRP A 240 6.45 -11.41 -8.56
CA TRP A 240 7.58 -10.72 -9.15
C TRP A 240 8.76 -10.68 -8.18
N THR A 241 9.96 -10.87 -8.70
CA THR A 241 11.21 -10.63 -7.98
C THR A 241 11.94 -9.47 -8.64
N ASN A 242 12.29 -8.44 -7.87
CA ASN A 242 13.03 -7.29 -8.38
C ASN A 242 14.39 -7.75 -8.95
N PRO A 243 14.61 -7.68 -10.29
CA PRO A 243 15.88 -8.09 -10.87
C PRO A 243 17.03 -7.13 -10.55
N GLY A 244 16.72 -5.95 -9.99
CA GLY A 244 17.68 -4.95 -9.57
C GLY A 244 18.19 -5.12 -8.14
N GLU A 245 17.55 -5.98 -7.33
CA GLU A 245 17.86 -6.13 -5.91
C GLU A 245 18.66 -7.38 -5.55
N ILE A 246 19.50 -7.24 -4.51
CA ILE A 246 20.17 -8.36 -3.83
C ILE A 246 19.50 -8.55 -2.48
N ALA A 247 18.66 -9.57 -2.38
CA ALA A 247 17.83 -9.78 -1.20
C ALA A 247 18.64 -9.83 0.12
N GLY A 248 18.32 -8.89 1.03
CA GLY A 248 18.74 -8.91 2.42
C GLY A 248 20.15 -8.39 2.66
N ASP A 249 20.71 -7.63 1.72
CA ASP A 249 21.99 -6.95 1.93
C ASP A 249 21.86 -5.56 2.58
N GLY A 250 20.61 -5.08 2.73
CA GLY A 250 20.31 -3.79 3.36
C GLY A 250 20.67 -2.59 2.49
N ILE A 251 20.80 -2.79 1.17
CA ILE A 251 21.17 -1.77 0.19
C ILE A 251 20.00 -1.58 -0.80
N ASP A 252 19.78 -0.35 -1.23
CA ASP A 252 18.97 -0.03 -2.41
C ASP A 252 19.89 -0.19 -3.64
N ASN A 253 19.86 -1.39 -4.23
CA ASN A 253 20.81 -1.84 -5.24
C ASN A 253 20.50 -1.24 -6.62
N ASP A 254 19.21 -1.02 -6.90
CA ASP A 254 18.75 -0.44 -8.16
C ASP A 254 18.58 1.09 -8.10
N GLY A 255 18.71 1.67 -6.91
CA GLY A 255 18.65 3.11 -6.67
C GLY A 255 17.24 3.68 -6.82
N ASN A 256 16.20 2.87 -6.60
CA ASN A 256 14.81 3.28 -6.77
C ASN A 256 14.24 4.04 -5.55
N GLY A 257 14.99 4.10 -4.46
CA GLY A 257 14.65 4.77 -3.20
C GLY A 257 14.09 3.84 -2.13
N VAL A 258 14.02 2.53 -2.37
CA VAL A 258 13.51 1.53 -1.43
C VAL A 258 14.54 0.41 -1.26
N ILE A 259 15.02 0.24 -0.03
CA ILE A 259 15.97 -0.82 0.30
C ILE A 259 15.26 -2.18 0.30
N ASP A 260 15.90 -3.20 -0.28
CA ASP A 260 15.48 -4.60 -0.23
C ASP A 260 14.01 -4.83 -0.70
N ASP A 261 13.53 -4.12 -1.71
CA ASP A 261 12.16 -4.24 -2.26
C ASP A 261 11.96 -5.45 -3.18
N VAL A 262 12.43 -6.61 -2.73
CA VAL A 262 12.56 -7.87 -3.48
C VAL A 262 11.24 -8.29 -4.15
N HIS A 263 10.10 -8.12 -3.49
CA HIS A 263 8.79 -8.52 -4.01
C HIS A 263 7.82 -7.33 -4.19
N GLY A 264 8.35 -6.11 -4.06
CA GLY A 264 7.59 -4.88 -4.09
C GLY A 264 7.74 -4.05 -2.81
N TYR A 265 6.77 -3.21 -2.53
CA TYR A 265 6.95 -2.09 -1.60
C TYR A 265 5.80 -1.95 -0.60
N ASN A 266 6.14 -1.70 0.65
CA ASN A 266 5.23 -1.27 1.69
C ASN A 266 5.21 0.25 1.79
N ALA A 267 4.38 0.85 0.96
CA ALA A 267 4.12 2.28 0.93
C ALA A 267 3.43 2.80 2.19
N TYR A 268 2.82 1.95 3.02
CA TYR A 268 2.31 2.38 4.33
C TYR A 268 3.47 2.67 5.29
N ALA A 269 4.37 1.69 5.44
CA ALA A 269 5.46 1.71 6.41
C ALA A 269 6.81 2.22 5.86
N ASP A 270 6.87 2.58 4.58
CA ASP A 270 8.07 3.12 3.90
C ASP A 270 9.25 2.12 3.88
N ASN A 271 9.00 0.86 3.50
CA ASN A 271 10.06 -0.17 3.40
C ASN A 271 9.78 -1.23 2.31
N GLY A 272 10.80 -2.03 1.96
CA GLY A 272 10.74 -3.04 0.89
C GLY A 272 9.98 -4.34 1.20
N ASP A 273 9.16 -4.41 2.25
CA ASP A 273 8.45 -5.65 2.62
C ASP A 273 6.93 -5.55 2.44
N PRO A 274 6.38 -5.95 1.28
CA PRO A 274 4.95 -5.89 0.98
C PRO A 274 4.18 -7.09 1.56
N MET A 275 4.70 -7.79 2.57
CA MET A 275 4.02 -8.93 3.19
C MET A 275 2.61 -8.55 3.67
N ASP A 276 1.64 -9.40 3.34
CA ASP A 276 0.25 -9.17 3.68
C ASP A 276 -0.06 -9.58 5.13
N GLY A 277 -0.28 -8.58 5.99
CA GLY A 277 -0.75 -8.81 7.36
C GLY A 277 -2.28 -8.77 7.54
N HIS A 278 -3.07 -8.56 6.47
CA HIS A 278 -4.54 -8.45 6.53
C HIS A 278 -5.29 -9.55 5.77
N SER A 279 -4.71 -10.12 4.72
CA SER A 279 -5.25 -11.14 3.77
C SER A 279 -6.00 -10.63 2.54
N HIS A 280 -6.44 -9.37 2.51
CA HIS A 280 -7.28 -8.86 1.43
C HIS A 280 -6.51 -8.79 0.10
N GLY A 281 -5.28 -8.26 0.12
CA GLY A 281 -4.42 -8.20 -1.03
C GLY A 281 -3.99 -9.59 -1.55
N SER A 282 -3.75 -10.55 -0.65
CA SER A 282 -3.46 -11.95 -1.04
C SER A 282 -4.67 -12.62 -1.69
N HIS A 283 -5.88 -12.36 -1.19
CA HIS A 283 -7.11 -12.85 -1.81
C HIS A 283 -7.31 -12.29 -3.23
N CYS A 284 -7.12 -10.98 -3.41
CA CYS A 284 -7.15 -10.35 -4.73
C CYS A 284 -6.08 -10.95 -5.65
N SER A 285 -4.86 -11.15 -5.13
CA SER A 285 -3.75 -11.78 -5.87
C SER A 285 -4.08 -13.20 -6.32
N GLY A 286 -4.74 -14.00 -5.48
CA GLY A 286 -5.20 -15.35 -5.83
C GLY A 286 -6.24 -15.37 -6.94
N THR A 287 -7.16 -14.40 -6.94
CA THR A 287 -8.14 -14.27 -8.02
C THR A 287 -7.47 -13.89 -9.34
N ILE A 288 -6.46 -13.03 -9.30
CA ILE A 288 -5.70 -12.62 -10.49
C ILE A 288 -4.82 -13.76 -10.99
N ALA A 289 -4.06 -14.41 -10.11
CA ALA A 289 -3.03 -15.36 -10.47
C ALA A 289 -2.67 -16.41 -9.40
N GLY A 290 -3.66 -17.04 -8.77
CA GLY A 290 -3.46 -18.35 -8.15
C GLY A 290 -2.82 -19.30 -9.17
N LYS A 291 -1.73 -19.95 -8.79
CA LYS A 291 -0.89 -20.71 -9.71
C LYS A 291 -1.63 -21.95 -10.20
N GLY A 292 -2.15 -21.89 -11.42
CA GLY A 292 -2.90 -23.01 -11.98
C GLY A 292 -2.04 -24.22 -12.30
N ASN A 293 -2.67 -25.39 -12.19
CA ASN A 293 -2.07 -26.71 -12.44
C ASN A 293 -0.90 -27.07 -11.49
N ASN A 294 -0.94 -26.63 -10.23
CA ASN A 294 0.09 -26.94 -9.24
C ASN A 294 -0.37 -27.92 -8.15
N GLU A 295 -1.59 -28.47 -8.26
CA GLU A 295 -2.22 -29.37 -7.27
C GLU A 295 -2.46 -28.72 -5.89
N VAL A 296 -2.43 -27.40 -5.80
CA VAL A 296 -2.64 -26.62 -4.58
C VAL A 296 -3.86 -25.71 -4.77
N GLY A 297 -4.62 -25.51 -3.69
CA GLY A 297 -5.55 -24.40 -3.58
C GLY A 297 -6.49 -24.20 -4.78
N VAL A 298 -6.42 -23.00 -5.34
CA VAL A 298 -7.31 -22.43 -6.38
C VAL A 298 -6.48 -22.09 -7.63
N VAL A 299 -7.13 -21.58 -8.67
CA VAL A 299 -6.46 -21.03 -9.85
C VAL A 299 -7.00 -19.62 -10.13
N GLY A 300 -6.10 -18.69 -10.44
CA GLY A 300 -6.48 -17.35 -10.85
C GLY A 300 -6.84 -17.27 -12.32
N VAL A 301 -7.28 -16.10 -12.78
CA VAL A 301 -7.51 -15.85 -14.21
C VAL A 301 -6.25 -16.17 -15.04
N ASN A 302 -5.07 -15.91 -14.48
CA ASN A 302 -3.79 -16.25 -15.07
C ASN A 302 -3.16 -17.41 -14.28
N HIS A 303 -2.84 -18.53 -14.93
CA HIS A 303 -2.07 -19.58 -14.26
C HIS A 303 -0.63 -19.11 -14.00
N ASP A 304 -0.09 -18.34 -14.94
CA ASP A 304 1.24 -17.74 -14.86
C ASP A 304 1.15 -16.21 -14.93
N ALA A 305 1.74 -15.52 -13.97
CA ALA A 305 1.72 -14.06 -13.90
C ALA A 305 3.00 -13.48 -13.30
N ASN A 306 3.09 -12.16 -13.32
CA ASN A 306 4.20 -11.37 -12.80
C ASN A 306 3.63 -10.30 -11.85
N LEU A 307 3.33 -10.69 -10.61
CA LEU A 307 2.63 -9.87 -9.61
C LEU A 307 3.60 -9.15 -8.68
N MET A 308 3.56 -7.83 -8.63
CA MET A 308 4.29 -7.03 -7.66
C MET A 308 3.36 -6.58 -6.53
N GLY A 309 3.76 -6.84 -5.28
CA GLY A 309 3.01 -6.39 -4.10
C GLY A 309 3.27 -4.92 -3.82
N VAL A 310 2.20 -4.12 -3.67
CA VAL A 310 2.30 -2.72 -3.24
C VAL A 310 1.36 -2.52 -2.06
N LYS A 311 1.92 -2.65 -0.85
CA LYS A 311 1.17 -2.55 0.41
C LYS A 311 0.94 -1.08 0.77
N ILE A 312 -0.29 -0.60 0.63
CA ILE A 312 -0.71 0.75 1.02
C ILE A 312 -1.50 0.78 2.33
N PHE A 313 -2.05 -0.36 2.77
CA PHE A 313 -2.81 -0.46 4.02
C PHE A 313 -1.98 -1.07 5.16
N SER A 314 -2.28 -0.62 6.38
CA SER A 314 -1.89 -1.28 7.62
C SER A 314 -2.50 -2.68 7.74
N ASP A 315 -2.01 -3.47 8.68
CA ASP A 315 -2.55 -4.80 8.97
C ASP A 315 -3.95 -4.76 9.59
N SER A 316 -4.42 -3.58 10.03
CA SER A 316 -5.79 -3.35 10.45
C SER A 316 -6.68 -2.75 9.33
N GLY A 317 -6.17 -2.68 8.10
CA GLY A 317 -6.96 -2.24 6.94
C GLY A 317 -7.13 -0.73 6.81
N SER A 318 -6.29 0.09 7.45
CA SER A 318 -6.30 1.56 7.33
C SER A 318 -5.17 2.07 6.42
N THR A 319 -5.41 3.15 5.68
CA THR A 319 -4.40 3.80 4.82
C THR A 319 -4.55 5.33 4.84
N SER A 320 -3.61 6.03 4.21
CA SER A 320 -3.61 7.47 4.03
C SER A 320 -3.35 7.86 2.57
N ALA A 321 -3.74 9.09 2.19
CA ALA A 321 -3.47 9.62 0.86
C ALA A 321 -1.97 9.60 0.53
N ALA A 322 -1.10 9.89 1.51
CA ALA A 322 0.34 9.79 1.36
C ALA A 322 0.82 8.37 1.02
N ALA A 323 0.28 7.33 1.68
CA ALA A 323 0.61 5.94 1.37
C ALA A 323 0.11 5.53 -0.02
N ILE A 324 -1.11 5.93 -0.39
CA ILE A 324 -1.68 5.68 -1.72
C ILE A 324 -0.82 6.31 -2.82
N ILE A 325 -0.46 7.58 -2.68
CA ILE A 325 0.37 8.30 -3.67
C ILE A 325 1.73 7.62 -3.81
N ARG A 326 2.41 7.29 -2.70
CA ARG A 326 3.68 6.55 -2.71
C ARG A 326 3.56 5.21 -3.44
N GLY A 327 2.51 4.44 -3.17
CA GLY A 327 2.28 3.15 -3.81
C GLY A 327 2.08 3.26 -5.32
N ILE A 328 1.27 4.22 -5.79
CA ILE A 328 1.04 4.44 -7.23
C ILE A 328 2.33 4.88 -7.93
N GLN A 329 3.08 5.80 -7.31
CA GLN A 329 4.35 6.28 -7.86
C GLN A 329 5.39 5.18 -7.93
N TYR A 330 5.51 4.35 -6.89
CA TYR A 330 6.37 3.18 -6.90
C TYR A 330 5.99 2.20 -8.02
N ALA A 331 4.71 1.84 -8.14
CA ALA A 331 4.24 0.95 -9.20
C ALA A 331 4.58 1.50 -10.60
N THR A 332 4.44 2.81 -10.79
CA THR A 332 4.80 3.52 -12.02
C THR A 332 6.30 3.47 -12.27
N LYS A 333 7.12 3.73 -11.23
CA LYS A 333 8.59 3.74 -11.28
C LYS A 333 9.14 2.38 -11.69
N MET A 334 8.58 1.30 -11.15
CA MET A 334 8.95 -0.08 -11.48
C MET A 334 8.39 -0.56 -12.83
N GLY A 335 7.59 0.27 -13.50
CA GLY A 335 7.10 0.00 -14.85
C GLY A 335 5.91 -0.96 -14.89
N ALA A 336 5.13 -1.06 -13.81
CA ALA A 336 3.87 -1.78 -13.84
C ALA A 336 2.97 -1.22 -14.96
N ARG A 337 2.39 -2.13 -15.74
CA ARG A 337 1.52 -1.74 -16.88
C ARG A 337 0.04 -1.87 -16.56
N ILE A 338 -0.28 -2.59 -15.50
CA ILE A 338 -1.63 -2.78 -14.96
C ILE A 338 -1.53 -2.59 -13.45
N THR A 339 -2.49 -1.88 -12.85
CA THR A 339 -2.66 -1.89 -11.39
C THR A 339 -4.04 -2.37 -11.02
N SER A 340 -4.12 -3.22 -10.00
CA SER A 340 -5.35 -3.67 -9.37
C SER A 340 -5.56 -2.89 -8.07
N ASN A 341 -6.73 -2.26 -7.92
CA ASN A 341 -7.06 -1.36 -6.82
C ASN A 341 -8.45 -1.74 -6.27
N SER A 342 -8.49 -2.75 -5.41
CA SER A 342 -9.72 -3.31 -4.83
C SER A 342 -10.15 -2.54 -3.57
N TRP A 343 -10.13 -1.21 -3.65
CA TRP A 343 -10.43 -0.31 -2.56
C TRP A 343 -11.04 0.98 -3.11
N GLY A 344 -11.71 1.72 -2.23
CA GLY A 344 -12.37 2.98 -2.59
C GLY A 344 -12.92 3.68 -1.37
N GLY A 345 -13.58 4.82 -1.60
CA GLY A 345 -14.18 5.64 -0.55
C GLY A 345 -13.42 6.95 -0.31
N GLY A 346 -13.85 7.67 0.73
CA GLY A 346 -13.35 8.99 1.06
C GLY A 346 -13.73 10.09 0.05
N ARG A 347 -13.12 11.27 0.19
CA ARG A 347 -13.31 12.41 -0.72
C ARG A 347 -12.32 12.38 -1.87
N ALA A 348 -12.66 13.08 -2.95
CA ALA A 348 -11.72 13.36 -4.03
C ALA A 348 -10.47 14.06 -3.49
N ASN A 349 -9.30 13.63 -3.92
CA ASN A 349 -8.00 14.14 -3.50
C ASN A 349 -7.12 14.38 -4.74
N GLU A 350 -6.75 15.64 -5.00
CA GLU A 350 -6.01 16.02 -6.22
C GLU A 350 -4.62 15.38 -6.28
N GLY A 351 -4.02 15.07 -5.13
CA GLY A 351 -2.73 14.37 -5.05
C GLY A 351 -2.83 12.93 -5.55
N ILE A 352 -3.84 12.18 -5.10
CA ILE A 352 -4.10 10.80 -5.57
C ILE A 352 -4.43 10.81 -7.06
N LYS A 353 -5.30 11.72 -7.50
CA LYS A 353 -5.65 11.88 -8.91
C LYS A 353 -4.40 12.16 -9.76
N SER A 354 -3.56 13.10 -9.34
CA SER A 354 -2.31 13.44 -10.02
C SER A 354 -1.36 12.24 -10.14
N ALA A 355 -1.31 11.38 -9.12
CA ALA A 355 -0.47 10.18 -9.14
C ALA A 355 -0.95 9.16 -10.19
N PHE A 356 -2.25 8.93 -10.28
CA PHE A 356 -2.84 8.07 -11.32
C PHE A 356 -2.67 8.67 -12.73
N GLU A 357 -2.89 9.98 -12.91
CA GLU A 357 -2.71 10.64 -14.22
C GLU A 357 -1.27 10.60 -14.73
N ALA A 358 -0.28 10.57 -13.81
CA ALA A 358 1.14 10.47 -14.15
C ALA A 358 1.58 9.04 -14.53
N SER A 359 0.72 8.03 -14.28
CA SER A 359 1.01 6.63 -14.55
C SER A 359 0.56 6.23 -15.96
N PRO A 360 1.40 5.53 -16.75
CA PRO A 360 1.00 4.98 -18.05
C PRO A 360 0.27 3.63 -17.93
N ALA A 361 0.01 3.14 -16.71
CA ALA A 361 -0.63 1.86 -16.48
C ALA A 361 -2.15 1.92 -16.77
N LEU A 362 -2.72 0.77 -17.11
CA LEU A 362 -4.16 0.58 -17.04
C LEU A 362 -4.56 0.38 -15.57
N HIS A 363 -5.35 1.30 -15.02
CA HIS A 363 -5.82 1.24 -13.63
C HIS A 363 -7.20 0.56 -13.57
N ILE A 364 -7.25 -0.60 -12.91
CA ILE A 364 -8.50 -1.32 -12.64
C ILE A 364 -8.95 -0.97 -11.22
N MET A 365 -10.14 -0.37 -11.10
CA MET A 365 -10.68 0.12 -9.84
C MET A 365 -11.99 -0.61 -9.51
N ALA A 366 -12.18 -0.98 -8.24
CA ALA A 366 -13.49 -1.42 -7.76
C ALA A 366 -14.49 -0.24 -7.71
N ALA A 367 -15.77 -0.50 -8.00
CA ALA A 367 -16.77 0.57 -8.13
C ALA A 367 -17.26 1.14 -6.79
N GLY A 368 -17.28 0.33 -5.73
CA GLY A 368 -17.79 0.70 -4.40
C GLY A 368 -19.22 0.27 -4.12
#